data_AF-A0A3B5QHL3-F1
#
_entry.id   AF-A0A3B5QHL3-F1
#
_cell.length_a   1.000
_cell.length_b   1.000
_cell.length_c   1.000
_cell.angle_alpha   90.00
_cell.angle_beta   90.00
_cell.angle_gamma   90.00
#
_symmetry.space_group_name_H-M   'P 1'
#
loop_
_entity.id
_entity.type
_entity.pdbx_description
1 polymer ?
#
loop_
_entity_poly.entity_id
_entity_poly.type
_entity_poly.pdbx_seq_one_letter_code
_entity_poly.pdbx_strand_id
1 'polypeptide(L)'
;MEWLLNTTKQMKHKWEEVGVNVCDRTVRNRLKEMGFQYRKAKRKPALTPKHKRTRLQWAKESVPRYLHQKINQNYSVRFCVFAV
;
A
#
# COMPACT_ATOMS: atom_id res chain seq x y z
N MET A 1 -17.95 4.96 -11.46
CA MET A 1 -17.57 3.54 -11.37
C MET A 1 -16.11 3.47 -10.98
N GLU A 2 -15.86 3.39 -9.67
CA GLU A 2 -14.51 3.38 -9.08
C GLU A 2 -13.68 2.20 -9.60
N TRP A 3 -12.65 2.49 -10.38
CA TRP A 3 -11.63 1.52 -10.80
C TRP A 3 -10.51 1.44 -9.74
N LEU A 4 -10.87 1.22 -8.48
CA LEU A 4 -9.91 0.95 -7.38
C LEU A 4 -9.42 -0.50 -7.37
N LEU A 5 -9.46 -1.20 -8.50
CA LEU A 5 -8.88 -2.53 -8.65
C LEU A 5 -7.38 -2.39 -8.87
N ASN A 6 -6.67 -2.14 -7.77
CA ASN A 6 -5.23 -1.93 -7.75
C ASN A 6 -4.41 -3.22 -7.96
N THR A 7 -5.08 -4.38 -7.99
CA THR A 7 -4.43 -5.69 -8.05
C THR A 7 -4.98 -6.56 -9.19
N THR A 8 -4.09 -7.26 -9.89
CA THR A 8 -4.42 -8.24 -10.96
C THR A 8 -5.47 -9.26 -10.53
N LYS A 9 -5.40 -9.75 -9.29
CA LYS A 9 -6.37 -10.71 -8.72
C LYS A 9 -7.79 -10.15 -8.65
N GLN A 10 -7.92 -8.89 -8.24
CA GLN A 10 -9.24 -8.26 -8.10
C GLN A 10 -9.87 -8.00 -9.47
N MET A 11 -9.06 -7.63 -10.47
CA MET A 11 -9.53 -7.52 -11.86
C MET A 11 -10.00 -8.85 -12.43
N LYS A 12 -9.27 -9.93 -12.18
CA LYS A 12 -9.62 -11.26 -12.66
C LYS A 12 -10.97 -11.73 -12.09
N HIS A 13 -11.15 -11.59 -10.78
CA HIS A 13 -12.42 -11.93 -10.11
C HIS A 13 -13.61 -11.18 -10.70
N LYS A 14 -13.46 -9.87 -10.94
CA LYS A 14 -14.53 -9.07 -11.53
C LYS A 14 -14.88 -9.48 -12.96
N TRP A 15 -13.93 -9.97 -13.74
CA TRP A 15 -14.22 -10.49 -15.09
C TRP A 15 -14.81 -11.89 -15.08
N GLU A 16 -14.44 -12.72 -14.11
CA GLU A 16 -15.10 -13.99 -13.84
C GLU A 16 -16.58 -13.79 -13.45
N GLU A 17 -16.90 -12.75 -12.65
CA GLU A 17 -18.29 -12.36 -12.35
C GLU A 17 -19.10 -11.97 -13.59
N VAL A 18 -18.45 -11.37 -14.60
CA VAL A 18 -19.08 -11.05 -15.90
C VAL A 18 -19.12 -12.28 -16.83
N GLY A 19 -18.66 -13.45 -16.38
CA GLY A 19 -18.66 -14.69 -17.15
C GLY A 19 -17.56 -14.76 -18.22
N VAL A 20 -16.60 -13.85 -18.19
CA VAL A 20 -15.49 -13.82 -19.15
C VAL A 20 -14.26 -14.42 -18.49
N ASN A 21 -13.88 -15.63 -18.93
CA ASN A 21 -12.62 -16.24 -18.50
C ASN A 21 -11.45 -15.58 -19.25
N VAL A 22 -10.54 -14.96 -18.50
CA VAL A 22 -9.41 -14.22 -19.06
C VAL A 22 -8.10 -14.71 -18.49
N CYS A 23 -7.11 -14.94 -19.35
CA CYS A 23 -5.79 -15.35 -18.92
C CYS A 23 -5.05 -14.20 -18.19
N ASP A 24 -4.15 -14.57 -17.26
CA ASP A 24 -3.40 -13.60 -16.46
C ASP A 24 -2.52 -12.67 -17.32
N ARG A 25 -2.19 -13.07 -18.56
CA ARG A 25 -1.46 -12.24 -19.53
C ARG A 25 -2.32 -11.08 -20.01
N THR A 26 -3.57 -11.34 -20.37
CA THR A 26 -4.52 -10.33 -20.86
C THR A 26 -4.83 -9.30 -19.77
N VAL A 27 -5.01 -9.74 -18.52
CA VAL A 27 -5.18 -8.84 -17.37
C VAL A 27 -3.97 -7.90 -17.23
N ARG A 28 -2.74 -8.43 -17.33
CA ARG A 28 -1.51 -7.63 -17.26
C ARG A 28 -1.35 -6.65 -18.42
N ASN A 29 -1.67 -7.07 -19.64
CA ASN A 29 -1.60 -6.20 -20.81
C ASN A 29 -2.57 -5.02 -20.67
N ARG A 30 -3.80 -5.28 -20.24
CA ARG A 30 -4.82 -4.24 -20.01
C ARG A 30 -4.45 -3.28 -18.89
N LEU A 31 -3.88 -3.79 -17.79
CA LEU A 31 -3.34 -2.94 -16.73
C LEU A 31 -2.19 -2.04 -17.23
N LYS A 32 -1.33 -2.56 -18.12
CA LYS A 32 -0.24 -1.79 -18.73
C LYS A 32 -0.77 -0.72 -19.68
N GLU A 33 -1.79 -1.02 -20.48
CA GLU A 33 -2.49 -0.05 -21.34
C GLU A 33 -3.12 1.10 -20.55
N MET A 34 -3.68 0.80 -19.37
CA MET A 34 -4.24 1.80 -18.45
C MET A 34 -3.17 2.63 -17.71
N GLY A 35 -1.88 2.38 -17.94
CA GLY A 35 -0.78 3.13 -17.31
C GLY A 35 -0.41 2.66 -15.90
N PHE A 36 -0.96 1.54 -15.42
CA PHE A 36 -0.55 0.99 -14.13
C PHE A 36 0.85 0.36 -14.23
N GLN A 37 1.68 0.68 -13.24
CA GLN A 37 3.02 0.12 -13.12
C GLN A 37 3.10 -0.86 -11.97
N TYR A 38 3.83 -1.95 -12.19
CA TYR A 38 4.19 -2.86 -11.12
C TYR A 38 5.12 -2.16 -10.12
N ARG A 39 4.78 -2.20 -8.84
CA ARG A 39 5.61 -1.70 -7.74
C ARG A 39 5.82 -2.81 -6.71
N LYS A 40 7.08 -3.18 -6.50
CA LYS A 40 7.44 -4.12 -5.43
C LYS A 40 7.45 -3.38 -4.10
N ALA A 41 6.73 -3.90 -3.11
CA ALA A 41 6.79 -3.36 -1.76
C ALA A 41 8.21 -3.49 -1.20
N LYS A 42 8.72 -2.44 -0.55
CA LYS A 42 10.01 -2.49 0.14
C LYS A 42 9.91 -3.45 1.33
N ARG A 43 10.89 -4.33 1.50
CA ARG A 43 11.01 -5.18 2.69
C ARG A 43 11.24 -4.29 3.92
N LYS A 44 10.53 -4.58 4.99
CA LYS A 44 10.61 -3.85 6.25
C LYS A 44 10.81 -4.84 7.40
N PRO A 45 11.57 -4.50 8.45
CA PRO A 45 11.61 -5.32 9.65
C PRO A 45 10.22 -5.46 10.26
N ALA A 46 9.93 -6.63 10.81
CA ALA A 46 8.68 -6.86 11.53
C ALA A 46 8.75 -6.12 12.87
N LEU A 47 7.85 -5.18 13.10
CA LEU A 47 7.74 -4.46 14.37
C LEU A 47 6.65 -5.08 15.24
N THR A 48 6.99 -5.35 16.49
CA THR A 48 6.01 -5.72 17.51
C THR A 48 5.04 -4.55 17.77
N PRO A 49 3.82 -4.81 18.27
CA PRO A 49 2.88 -3.75 18.65
C PRO A 49 3.48 -2.76 19.65
N LYS A 50 4.31 -3.24 20.58
CA LYS A 50 5.05 -2.39 21.54
C LYS A 50 5.98 -1.40 20.81
N HIS A 51 6.79 -1.88 19.87
CA HIS A 51 7.69 -1.02 19.09
C HIS A 51 6.94 0.04 18.27
N LYS A 52 5.76 -0.30 17.74
CA LYS A 52 4.91 0.66 17.01
C LYS A 52 4.43 1.80 17.93
N ARG A 53 4.00 1.47 19.15
CA ARG A 53 3.53 2.47 20.14
C ARG A 53 4.67 3.41 20.57
N THR A 54 5.84 2.87 20.91
CA THR A 54 7.00 3.67 21.31
C THR A 54 7.46 4.61 20.20
N ARG A 55 7.56 4.12 18.95
CA ARG A 55 7.94 4.96 17.80
C ARG A 55 6.88 6.02 17.48
N LEU A 56 5.60 5.70 17.66
CA LEU A 56 4.49 6.65 17.52
C LEU A 56 4.61 7.79 18.54
N GLN A 57 4.87 7.45 19.80
CA GLN A 57 5.04 8.43 20.87
C GLN A 57 6.25 9.35 20.59
N TRP A 58 7.40 8.76 20.27
CA TRP A 58 8.62 9.52 19.93
C TRP A 58 8.39 10.49 18.77
N ALA A 59 7.69 10.05 17.71
CA ALA A 59 7.41 10.91 16.56
C ALA A 59 6.45 12.06 16.88
N LYS A 60 5.54 11.91 17.85
CA LYS A 60 4.68 13.00 18.32
C LYS A 60 5.47 14.04 19.11
N GLU A 61 6.45 13.60 19.90
CA GLU A 61 7.25 14.45 20.78
C GLU A 61 8.40 15.16 20.06
N SER A 62 9.06 14.46 19.14
CA SER A 62 10.30 14.91 18.49
C SER A 62 10.08 15.66 17.18
N VAL A 63 8.93 15.49 16.53
CA VAL A 63 8.64 16.13 15.25
C VAL A 63 7.83 17.43 15.48
N PRO A 64 8.19 18.55 14.83
CA PRO A 64 7.43 19.80 14.92
C PRO A 64 5.94 19.63 14.63
N ARG A 65 5.09 20.33 15.40
CA ARG A 65 3.62 20.24 15.36
C ARG A 65 3.02 20.35 13.95
N TYR A 66 3.62 21.13 13.05
CA TYR A 66 3.14 21.30 11.67
C TYR A 66 3.26 20.04 10.79
N LEU A 67 3.95 18.99 11.24
CA LEU A 67 4.06 17.70 10.55
C LEU A 67 3.15 16.61 11.15
N HIS A 68 2.47 16.87 12.28
CA HIS A 68 1.60 15.89 12.96
C HIS A 68 0.47 15.36 12.07
N GLN A 69 -0.04 16.17 11.14
CA GLN A 69 -1.10 15.77 10.22
C GLN A 69 -0.66 14.63 9.28
N LYS A 70 0.61 14.65 8.83
CA LYS A 70 1.19 13.59 7.98
C LYS A 70 1.54 12.33 8.76
N ILE A 71 1.82 12.49 10.05
CA ILE A 71 2.21 11.40 10.94
C ILE A 71 1.01 10.46 11.17
N ASN A 72 -0.18 10.98 11.51
CA ASN A 72 -1.38 10.17 11.74
C ASN A 72 -1.90 9.41 10.50
N GLN A 73 -1.78 10.00 9.31
CA GLN A 73 -2.22 9.39 8.04
C GLN A 73 -1.29 8.26 7.54
N ASN A 74 -0.03 8.18 8.02
CA ASN A 74 0.99 7.27 7.49
C ASN A 74 1.35 6.09 8.43
N TYR A 75 0.74 5.97 9.61
CA TYR A 75 1.03 4.88 10.56
C TYR A 75 0.66 3.48 10.08
N SER A 76 -0.16 3.36 9.03
CA SER A 76 -0.45 2.07 8.42
C SER A 76 0.68 1.58 7.49
N VAL A 77 1.52 2.47 6.92
CA VAL A 77 2.29 2.09 5.73
C VAL A 77 3.72 2.63 5.58
N ARG A 78 4.29 3.51 6.42
CA ARG A 78 5.56 4.17 5.99
C ARG A 78 6.75 4.39 6.92
N PHE A 79 6.74 4.10 8.22
CA PHE A 79 7.91 4.39 9.05
C PHE A 79 8.82 3.18 9.34
N CYS A 80 9.82 3.01 8.47
CA CYS A 80 11.14 2.44 8.78
C CYS A 80 12.19 3.50 8.47
N VAL A 81 12.15 4.61 9.19
CA VAL A 81 13.20 5.63 9.14
C VAL A 81 13.70 5.71 10.58
N PHE A 82 15.00 5.53 10.78
CA PHE A 82 15.67 5.33 12.08
C PHE A 82 15.53 3.92 12.67
N ALA A 83 16.38 3.03 12.16
CA ALA A 83 17.10 2.08 13.00
C ALA A 83 18.46 2.74 13.25
N VAL A 84 18.66 3.23 14.48
CA VAL A 84 19.98 3.47 15.08
C VAL A 84 20.12 2.39 16.14
#